data_AF-A0A1M7ZZM7-F1
#
_entry.id   AF-A0A1M7ZZM7-F1
#
_cell.length_a   1.000
_cell.length_b   1.000
_cell.length_c   1.000
_cell.angle_alpha   90.00
_cell.angle_beta   90.00
_cell.angle_gamma   90.00
#
_symmetry.space_group_name_H-M   'P 1'
#
loop_
_entity.id
_entity.type
_entity.pdbx_description
1 polymer ?
#
loop_
_entity_poly.entity_id
_entity_poly.type
_entity_poly.pdbx_seq_one_letter_code
_entity_poly.pdbx_strand_id
1 'polypeptide(L)'
;MKKVKTLLFPFLTILLGGFIYVFFRVESLRMFSWFNSISLTKVIITIRDYTLNYDLLIPDWVKFSLPDGLWLFSFISLILITWKNEINSSNLFWLIGLPIIALLSEIGQSISIVPGTFDWIDIAMYLTGFMLPFIINKKSLIIKL
;
A
#
# COMPACT_ATOMS: atom_id res chain seq x y z
N MET A 1 -19.97 -7.11 16.24
CA MET A 1 -18.57 -7.11 16.73
C MET A 1 -17.55 -7.75 15.78
N LYS A 2 -17.85 -8.84 15.04
CA LYS A 2 -16.89 -9.48 14.10
C LYS A 2 -16.43 -8.55 12.96
N LYS A 3 -17.35 -7.84 12.30
CA LYS A 3 -17.06 -6.91 11.18
C LYS A 3 -16.15 -5.72 11.53
N VAL A 4 -16.32 -5.13 12.73
CA VAL A 4 -15.51 -3.97 13.17
C VAL A 4 -14.04 -4.36 13.37
N LYS A 5 -13.78 -5.54 13.94
CA LYS A 5 -12.41 -6.08 14.04
C LYS A 5 -11.80 -6.39 12.66
N THR A 6 -12.63 -6.75 11.66
CA THR A 6 -12.16 -7.05 10.31
C THR A 6 -11.70 -5.80 9.55
N LEU A 7 -12.37 -4.66 9.74
CA LEU A 7 -12.01 -3.39 9.08
C LEU A 7 -10.82 -2.66 9.73
N LEU A 8 -10.51 -2.99 10.99
CA LEU A 8 -9.42 -2.35 11.72
C LEU A 8 -8.06 -2.62 11.06
N PHE A 9 -7.77 -3.85 10.65
CA PHE A 9 -6.47 -4.22 10.08
C PHE A 9 -6.16 -3.47 8.77
N PRO A 10 -7.05 -3.47 7.74
CA PRO A 10 -6.82 -2.71 6.52
C PRO A 10 -6.62 -1.21 6.79
N PHE A 11 -7.41 -0.66 7.71
CA PHE A 11 -7.32 0.75 8.09
C PHE A 11 -5.98 1.10 8.75
N LEU A 12 -5.49 0.25 9.66
CA LEU A 12 -4.18 0.46 10.28
C LEU A 12 -3.04 0.34 9.25
N THR A 13 -3.11 -0.60 8.32
CA THR A 13 -2.06 -0.78 7.30
C THR A 13 -1.98 0.39 6.32
N ILE A 14 -3.13 0.96 5.89
CA ILE A 14 -3.10 2.13 5.00
C ILE A 14 -2.56 3.37 5.71
N LEU A 15 -2.93 3.57 6.98
CA LEU A 15 -2.38 4.66 7.79
C LEU A 15 -0.87 4.49 8.01
N LEU A 16 -0.41 3.27 8.31
CA LEU A 16 1.01 3.01 8.50
C LEU A 16 1.82 3.32 7.24
N GLY A 17 1.38 2.88 6.06
CA GLY A 17 2.04 3.23 4.80
C GLY A 17 2.02 4.74 4.54
N GLY A 18 0.91 5.41 4.84
CA GLY A 18 0.78 6.86 4.75
C GLY A 18 1.76 7.61 5.68
N PHE A 19 1.91 7.15 6.92
CA PHE A 19 2.83 7.75 7.88
C PHE A 19 4.29 7.57 7.47
N ILE A 20 4.68 6.40 6.95
CA ILE A 20 6.02 6.20 6.39
C ILE A 20 6.29 7.24 5.29
N TYR A 21 5.31 7.46 4.40
CA TYR A 21 5.40 8.47 3.35
C TYR A 21 5.59 9.87 3.90
N VAL A 22 4.77 10.29 4.86
CA VAL A 22 4.84 11.64 5.45
C VAL A 22 6.16 11.86 6.19
N PHE A 23 6.67 10.85 6.90
CA PHE A 23 7.82 11.02 7.80
C PHE A 23 9.17 10.91 7.10
N PHE A 24 9.31 10.06 6.08
CA PHE A 24 10.62 9.68 5.55
C PHE A 24 10.78 9.92 4.04
N ARG A 25 9.71 10.15 3.27
CA ARG A 25 9.85 10.39 1.82
C ARG A 25 10.26 11.82 1.51
N VAL A 26 10.78 12.02 0.30
CA VAL A 26 11.19 13.33 -0.24
C VAL A 26 10.00 14.28 -0.40
N GLU A 27 10.25 15.57 -0.13
CA GLU A 27 9.21 16.62 -0.13
C GLU A 27 8.76 17.03 -1.54
N SER A 28 9.50 16.63 -2.57
CA SER A 28 9.14 16.86 -3.98
C SER A 28 7.93 16.02 -4.43
N LEU A 29 7.47 15.06 -3.61
CA LEU A 29 6.28 14.28 -3.92
C LEU A 29 5.03 15.15 -3.94
N ARG A 30 4.11 14.86 -4.89
CA ARG A 30 2.86 15.60 -5.08
C ARG A 30 2.00 15.70 -3.82
N MET A 31 2.08 14.76 -2.88
CA MET A 31 1.29 14.84 -1.64
C MET A 31 1.63 16.08 -0.78
N PHE A 32 2.88 16.56 -0.83
CA PHE A 32 3.27 17.74 -0.07
C PHE A 32 2.67 19.03 -0.64
N SER A 33 2.40 19.07 -1.96
CA SER A 33 1.65 20.19 -2.53
C SER A 33 0.19 20.19 -2.06
N TRP A 34 -0.41 19.03 -1.83
CA TRP A 34 -1.75 18.94 -1.24
C TRP A 34 -1.76 19.42 0.20
N PHE A 35 -0.78 19.03 1.03
CA PHE A 35 -0.64 19.56 2.39
C PHE A 35 -0.51 21.08 2.41
N ASN A 36 0.20 21.63 1.43
CA ASN A 36 0.31 23.07 1.27
C ASN A 36 -1.04 23.73 0.95
N SER A 37 -1.82 23.14 0.03
CA SER A 37 -3.16 23.64 -0.32
C SER A 37 -4.14 23.65 0.86
N ILE A 38 -3.97 22.77 1.84
CA ILE A 38 -4.81 22.70 3.05
C ILE A 38 -4.15 23.30 4.30
N SER A 39 -3.09 24.09 4.13
CA SER A 39 -2.38 24.79 5.22
C SER A 39 -1.79 23.89 6.32
N LEU A 40 -1.47 22.63 5.99
CA LEU A 40 -0.84 21.69 6.93
C LEU A 40 0.69 21.68 6.88
N THR A 41 1.31 22.42 5.96
CA THR A 41 2.78 22.43 5.73
C THR A 41 3.57 22.57 7.01
N LYS A 42 3.21 23.53 7.88
CA LYS A 42 3.93 23.78 9.14
C LYS A 42 3.93 22.56 10.06
N VAL A 43 2.78 21.90 10.21
CA VAL A 43 2.64 20.70 11.04
C VAL A 43 3.51 19.57 10.50
N ILE A 44 3.48 19.37 9.17
CA ILE A 44 4.25 18.31 8.51
C ILE A 44 5.76 18.54 8.65
N ILE A 45 6.24 19.77 8.43
CA ILE A 45 7.65 20.12 8.61
C ILE A 45 8.08 19.88 10.07
N THR A 46 7.29 20.36 11.05
CA THR A 46 7.61 20.15 12.47
C THR A 46 7.75 18.67 12.82
N ILE A 47 6.87 17.80 12.30
CA ILE A 47 6.98 16.34 12.53
C ILE A 47 8.26 15.80 11.87
N ARG A 48 8.56 16.25 10.64
CA ARG A 48 9.71 15.77 9.86
C ARG A 48 11.05 16.21 10.45
N ASP A 49 11.12 17.37 11.08
CA ASP A 49 12.34 17.82 11.79
C ASP A 49 12.75 16.82 12.89
N TYR A 50 11.78 16.12 13.50
CA TYR A 50 12.07 15.04 14.44
C TYR A 50 12.40 13.72 13.75
N THR A 51 11.70 13.36 12.67
CA THR A 51 11.85 12.03 12.05
C THR A 51 13.05 11.92 11.12
N LEU A 52 13.45 13.00 10.43
CA LEU A 52 14.57 13.00 9.49
C LEU A 52 15.92 12.67 10.15
N ASN A 53 16.09 13.01 11.44
CA ASN A 53 17.27 12.62 12.21
C ASN A 53 17.45 11.09 12.32
N TYR A 54 16.37 10.34 12.11
CA TYR A 54 16.36 8.88 12.13
C TYR A 54 16.33 8.26 10.73
N ASP A 55 16.30 9.04 9.65
CA ASP A 55 16.14 8.52 8.28
C ASP A 55 17.26 7.53 7.88
N LEU A 56 18.49 7.78 8.35
CA LEU A 56 19.64 6.90 8.14
C LEU A 56 19.55 5.57 8.91
N LEU A 57 18.71 5.48 9.94
CA LEU A 57 18.49 4.25 10.70
C LEU A 57 17.39 3.38 10.11
N ILE A 58 16.54 3.93 9.24
CA ILE A 58 15.45 3.22 8.61
C ILE A 58 15.93 2.62 7.27
N PRO A 59 15.83 1.29 7.09
CA PRO A 59 16.21 0.65 5.84
C PRO A 59 15.44 1.20 4.65
N ASP A 60 16.11 1.31 3.50
CA ASP A 60 15.50 1.84 2.29
C ASP A 60 14.25 1.08 1.88
N TRP A 61 14.22 -0.25 1.96
CA TRP A 61 13.03 -1.03 1.63
C TRP A 61 11.79 -0.66 2.48
N VAL A 62 11.98 -0.19 3.71
CA VAL A 62 10.87 0.27 4.57
C VAL A 62 10.31 1.59 4.03
N LYS A 63 11.16 2.46 3.51
CA LYS A 63 10.78 3.79 2.97
C LYS A 63 10.26 3.68 1.54
N PHE A 64 10.85 2.81 0.74
CA PHE A 64 10.63 2.76 -0.70
C PHE A 64 9.62 1.71 -1.13
N SER A 65 9.56 0.55 -0.47
CA SER A 65 8.77 -0.61 -0.95
C SER A 65 7.65 -1.05 -0.01
N LEU A 66 7.87 -0.99 1.30
CA LEU A 66 6.90 -1.48 2.30
C LEU A 66 5.53 -0.78 2.20
N PRO A 67 5.42 0.55 2.01
CA PRO A 67 4.12 1.20 1.95
C PRO A 67 3.24 0.66 0.82
N ASP A 68 3.83 0.33 -0.33
CA ASP A 68 3.10 -0.18 -1.49
C ASP A 68 2.51 -1.57 -1.20
N GLY A 69 3.27 -2.44 -0.53
CA GLY A 69 2.76 -3.72 -0.02
C GLY A 69 1.65 -3.55 1.01
N LEU A 70 1.79 -2.60 1.95
CA LEU A 70 0.76 -2.29 2.97
C LEU A 70 -0.54 -1.76 2.34
N TRP A 71 -0.43 -0.92 1.31
CA TRP A 71 -1.58 -0.38 0.59
C TRP A 71 -2.29 -1.47 -0.21
N LEU A 72 -1.53 -2.33 -0.91
CA LEU A 72 -2.12 -3.44 -1.64
C LEU A 72 -2.80 -4.43 -0.69
N PHE A 73 -2.17 -4.75 0.44
CA PHE A 73 -2.77 -5.56 1.50
C PHE A 73 -4.10 -4.96 1.98
N SER A 74 -4.12 -3.66 2.27
CA SER A 74 -5.32 -2.95 2.72
C SER A 74 -6.44 -3.04 1.68
N PHE A 75 -6.11 -2.74 0.42
CA PHE A 75 -7.03 -2.79 -0.70
C PHE A 75 -7.66 -4.18 -0.86
N ILE A 76 -6.84 -5.22 -1.00
CA ILE A 76 -7.33 -6.59 -1.21
C ILE A 76 -8.18 -7.06 -0.02
N SER A 77 -7.76 -6.73 1.21
CA SER A 77 -8.54 -7.05 2.40
C SER A 77 -9.90 -6.35 2.38
N LEU A 78 -9.98 -5.09 1.98
CA LEU A 78 -11.25 -4.34 1.88
C LEU A 78 -12.17 -4.93 0.80
N ILE A 79 -11.63 -5.32 -0.35
CA ILE A 79 -12.40 -6.01 -1.40
C ILE A 79 -12.96 -7.32 -0.85
N LEU A 80 -12.12 -8.18 -0.26
CA LEU A 80 -12.59 -9.44 0.33
C LEU A 80 -13.69 -9.22 1.38
N ILE A 81 -13.53 -8.24 2.29
CA ILE A 81 -14.55 -7.91 3.30
C ILE A 81 -15.86 -7.45 2.66
N THR A 82 -15.78 -6.61 1.63
CA THR A 82 -16.95 -6.04 0.93
C THR A 82 -17.80 -7.14 0.30
N TRP A 83 -17.17 -8.14 -0.31
CA TRP A 83 -17.83 -9.30 -0.89
C TRP A 83 -17.96 -10.49 0.08
N LYS A 84 -17.80 -10.27 1.40
CA LYS A 84 -17.94 -11.31 2.44
C LYS A 84 -17.08 -12.55 2.17
N ASN A 85 -15.88 -12.34 1.63
CA ASN A 85 -14.92 -13.38 1.22
C ASN A 85 -15.42 -14.32 0.12
N GLU A 86 -16.45 -13.92 -0.64
CA GLU A 86 -16.86 -14.61 -1.86
C GLU A 86 -16.11 -14.07 -3.08
N ILE A 87 -15.51 -14.95 -3.87
CA ILE A 87 -14.83 -14.64 -5.14
C ILE A 87 -15.63 -15.28 -6.26
N ASN A 88 -15.99 -14.48 -7.26
CA ASN A 88 -16.68 -14.93 -8.45
C ASN A 88 -16.21 -14.16 -9.68
N SER A 89 -16.65 -14.57 -10.86
CA SER A 89 -16.26 -13.95 -12.13
C SER A 89 -16.58 -12.45 -12.21
N SER A 90 -17.57 -11.94 -11.45
CA SER A 90 -17.91 -10.50 -11.48
C SER A 90 -17.03 -9.63 -10.58
N ASN A 91 -16.44 -10.18 -9.51
CA ASN A 91 -15.55 -9.43 -8.62
C ASN A 91 -14.06 -9.73 -8.79
N LEU A 92 -13.73 -10.79 -9.53
CA LEU A 92 -12.34 -11.20 -9.80
C LEU A 92 -11.51 -10.05 -10.38
N PHE A 93 -12.09 -9.28 -11.31
CA PHE A 93 -11.44 -8.11 -11.92
C PHE A 93 -10.93 -7.11 -10.86
N TRP A 94 -11.74 -6.82 -9.82
CA TRP A 94 -11.35 -5.89 -8.76
C TRP A 94 -10.25 -6.43 -7.86
N LEU A 95 -10.16 -7.75 -7.70
CA LEU A 95 -9.11 -8.41 -6.92
C LEU A 95 -7.77 -8.42 -7.66
N ILE A 96 -7.77 -8.69 -8.96
CA ILE A 96 -6.53 -8.89 -9.73
C ILE A 96 -6.06 -7.63 -10.46
N GLY A 97 -6.96 -6.68 -10.75
CA GLY A 97 -6.67 -5.51 -11.56
C GLY A 97 -5.55 -4.65 -10.97
N LEU A 98 -5.66 -4.28 -9.69
CA LEU A 98 -4.65 -3.44 -9.03
C LEU A 98 -3.28 -4.15 -8.89
N PRO A 99 -3.18 -5.41 -8.41
CA PRO A 99 -1.92 -6.15 -8.42
C PRO A 99 -1.28 -6.28 -9.80
N ILE A 100 -2.07 -6.53 -10.85
CA ILE A 100 -1.56 -6.62 -12.21
C ILE A 100 -0.98 -5.28 -12.65
N ILE A 101 -1.70 -4.17 -12.43
CA ILE A 101 -1.21 -2.83 -12.76
C ILE A 101 0.11 -2.54 -12.02
N ALA A 102 0.20 -2.86 -10.73
CA ALA A 102 1.40 -2.65 -9.93
C ALA A 102 2.61 -3.46 -10.47
N LEU A 103 2.42 -4.74 -10.79
CA LEU A 103 3.49 -5.56 -11.37
C LEU A 103 3.88 -5.08 -12.78
N LEU A 104 2.90 -4.70 -13.60
CA LEU A 104 3.16 -4.15 -14.93
C LEU A 104 3.87 -2.79 -14.86
N SER A 105 3.61 -1.97 -13.85
CA SER A 105 4.35 -0.71 -13.68
C SER A 105 5.82 -0.97 -13.36
N GLU A 106 6.15 -1.97 -12.54
CA GLU A 106 7.55 -2.36 -12.30
C GLU A 106 8.23 -2.86 -13.57
N ILE A 107 7.57 -3.75 -14.30
CA ILE A 107 8.08 -4.23 -15.60
C ILE A 107 8.26 -3.05 -16.56
N GLY A 108 7.31 -2.11 -16.60
CA GLY A 108 7.40 -0.90 -17.41
C GLY A 108 8.56 0.02 -17.03
N GLN A 109 8.92 0.09 -15.75
CA GLN A 109 10.11 0.82 -15.27
C GLN A 109 11.40 0.12 -15.73
N SER A 110 11.45 -1.22 -15.74
CA SER A 110 12.64 -1.97 -16.19
C SER A 110 13.01 -1.72 -17.66
N ILE A 111 12.03 -1.38 -18.49
CA ILE A 111 12.20 -1.02 -19.91
C ILE A 111 12.03 0.49 -20.16
N SER A 112 12.00 1.30 -19.10
CA SER A 112 11.95 2.77 -19.14
C SER A 112 10.72 3.37 -19.86
N ILE A 113 9.64 2.59 -19.99
CA ILE A 113 8.34 3.08 -20.50
C ILE A 113 7.60 3.86 -19.41
N VAL A 114 7.72 3.42 -18.16
CA VAL A 114 7.14 4.07 -16.98
C VAL A 114 8.25 4.78 -16.21
N PRO A 115 8.08 6.05 -15.82
CA PRO A 115 9.07 6.75 -15.00
C PRO A 115 9.16 6.10 -13.61
N GLY A 116 10.37 5.74 -13.19
CA GLY A 116 10.63 5.09 -11.91
C GLY A 116 11.94 4.33 -11.93
N THR A 117 12.13 3.44 -10.97
CA THR A 117 13.30 2.56 -10.87
C THR A 117 12.81 1.18 -10.50
N PHE A 118 13.05 0.23 -11.38
CA PHE A 118 12.71 -1.16 -11.14
C PHE A 118 13.41 -1.70 -9.89
N ASP A 119 12.63 -2.24 -8.95
CA ASP A 119 13.14 -2.89 -7.75
C ASP A 119 12.47 -4.26 -7.52
N TRP A 120 13.29 -5.29 -7.29
CA TRP A 120 12.81 -6.63 -6.93
C TRP A 120 12.09 -6.66 -5.58
N ILE A 121 12.44 -5.75 -4.67
CA ILE A 121 11.79 -5.63 -3.38
C ILE A 121 10.36 -5.12 -3.54
N ASP A 122 10.09 -4.23 -4.49
CA ASP A 122 8.74 -3.74 -4.79
C ASP A 122 7.86 -4.90 -5.27
N ILE A 123 8.37 -5.75 -6.18
CA ILE A 123 7.68 -6.98 -6.59
C ILE A 123 7.39 -7.88 -5.38
N ALA A 124 8.37 -8.10 -4.50
CA ALA A 124 8.16 -8.92 -3.30
C ALA A 124 7.09 -8.32 -2.37
N MET A 125 7.06 -7.00 -2.21
CA MET A 125 6.05 -6.30 -1.39
C MET A 125 4.66 -6.37 -2.03
N TYR A 126 4.55 -6.25 -3.35
CA TYR A 126 3.28 -6.46 -4.04
C TYR A 126 2.76 -7.89 -3.91
N LEU A 127 3.62 -8.89 -4.11
CA LEU A 127 3.24 -10.30 -3.98
C LEU A 127 2.81 -10.64 -2.56
N THR A 128 3.55 -10.17 -1.55
CA THR A 128 3.19 -10.40 -0.14
C THR A 128 1.91 -9.67 0.25
N GLY A 129 1.76 -8.39 -0.14
CA GLY A 129 0.55 -7.60 0.10
C GLY A 129 -0.68 -8.22 -0.55
N PHE A 130 -0.54 -8.79 -1.75
CA PHE A 130 -1.63 -9.50 -2.43
C PHE A 130 -1.96 -10.86 -1.78
N MET A 131 -0.96 -11.66 -1.39
CA MET A 131 -1.18 -13.03 -0.88
C MET A 131 -1.69 -13.08 0.57
N LEU A 132 -1.19 -12.22 1.45
CA LEU A 132 -1.48 -12.27 2.89
C LEU A 132 -2.99 -12.19 3.24
N PRO A 133 -3.81 -11.34 2.61
CA PRO A 133 -5.25 -11.29 2.88
C PRO A 133 -5.96 -12.62 2.62
N PHE A 134 -5.56 -13.36 1.59
CA PHE A 134 -6.13 -14.69 1.30
C PHE A 134 -5.70 -15.72 2.33
N ILE A 135 -4.43 -15.68 2.78
CA ILE A 135 -3.93 -16.58 3.83
C ILE A 135 -4.70 -16.35 5.13
N ILE A 136 -4.89 -15.10 5.53
CA ILE A 136 -5.62 -14.72 6.76
C ILE A 136 -7.09 -15.17 6.68
N ASN A 137 -7.73 -15.00 5.52
CA ASN A 137 -9.15 -15.32 5.33
C ASN A 137 -9.42 -16.74 4.81
N LYS A 138 -8.39 -17.60 4.69
CA LYS A 138 -8.44 -18.92 4.03
C LYS A 138 -9.62 -19.78 4.45
N LYS A 139 -9.95 -19.82 5.75
CA LYS A 139 -11.05 -20.65 6.30
C LYS A 139 -12.45 -20.15 5.92
N SER A 140 -12.58 -18.89 5.54
CA SER A 140 -13.85 -18.23 5.22
C SER A 140 -14.00 -17.88 3.75
N LEU A 141 -12.98 -18.17 2.94
CA LEU A 141 -12.97 -17.89 1.51
C LEU A 141 -13.86 -18.86 0.76
N ILE A 142 -14.71 -18.32 -0.10
CA ILE A 142 -15.64 -19.07 -0.95
C ILE A 142 -15.34 -18.69 -2.39
N ILE A 143 -14.98 -19.66 -3.23
CA ILE A 143 -14.61 -19.43 -4.64
C ILE A 143 -15.70 -20.04 -5.53
N LYS A 144 -16.30 -19.23 -6.39
CA LYS A 144 -17.37 -19.55 -7.34
C LYS A 144 -17.03 -18.94 -8.71
N LEU A 145 -16.00 -19.48 -9.36
CA LEU A 145 -15.51 -18.98 -10.66
C LEU A 145 -16.43 -19.40 -11.80
#